data_AF-A0A7G6WID4-F1
#
_entry.id   AF-A0A7G6WID4-F1
#
_cell.length_a   1.000
_cell.length_b   1.000
_cell.length_c   1.000
_cell.angle_alpha   90.00
_cell.angle_beta   90.00
_cell.angle_gamma   90.00
#
_symmetry.space_group_name_H-M   'P 1'
#
loop_
_entity.id
_entity.type
_entity.pdbx_description
1 polymer ?
#
loop_
_entity_poly.entity_id
_entity_poly.type
_entity_poly.pdbx_seq_one_letter_code
_entity_poly.pdbx_strand_id
1 'polypeptide(L)'
;MTDLKYTRFLAECITVEADDASGLTEDKMYGVYVSWCFLNGLNPGAQRVFWAAMAQSGHHQRRLRAGRYFRPGLGMTGPAAVDYILSSQPSLV
;
A
#
# COMPACT_ATOMS: atom_id res chain seq x y z
N MET A 1 -11.99 11.51 -9.93
CA MET A 1 -11.24 12.41 -9.03
C MET A 1 -10.62 11.53 -7.95
N THR A 2 -9.31 11.35 -7.98
CA THR A 2 -8.61 10.60 -6.93
C THR A 2 -8.64 11.45 -5.65
N ASP A 3 -9.22 10.91 -4.57
CA ASP A 3 -9.32 11.59 -3.27
C ASP A 3 -7.92 12.01 -2.78
N LEU A 4 -7.78 13.25 -2.28
CA LEU A 4 -6.50 13.86 -1.89
C LEU A 4 -5.72 13.00 -0.89
N LYS A 5 -6.41 12.28 0.00
CA LYS A 5 -5.77 11.38 0.97
C LYS A 5 -5.03 10.22 0.30
N TYR A 6 -5.55 9.72 -0.83
CA TYR A 6 -4.92 8.63 -1.58
C TYR A 6 -3.69 9.12 -2.34
N THR A 7 -3.76 10.32 -2.93
CA THR A 7 -2.61 10.95 -3.55
C THR A 7 -1.50 11.20 -2.53
N ARG A 8 -1.85 11.71 -1.33
CA ARG A 8 -0.90 11.93 -0.24
C ARG A 8 -0.28 10.63 0.26
N PHE A 9 -1.10 9.59 0.46
CA PHE A 9 -0.61 8.26 0.80
C PHE A 9 0.39 7.71 -0.22
N LEU A 10 0.07 7.79 -1.53
CA LEU A 10 0.97 7.31 -2.58
C LEU A 10 2.31 8.06 -2.55
N ALA A 11 2.29 9.38 -2.37
CA ALA A 11 3.49 10.20 -2.31
C ALA A 11 4.35 9.93 -1.06
N GLU A 12 3.72 9.67 0.09
CA GLU A 12 4.45 9.50 1.36
C GLU A 12 4.91 8.05 1.61
N CYS A 13 4.21 7.06 1.05
CA CYS A 13 4.40 5.65 1.44
C CYS A 13 4.79 4.71 0.30
N ILE A 14 4.58 5.10 -0.97
CA ILE A 14 4.85 4.24 -2.12
C ILE A 14 6.04 4.78 -2.90
N THR A 15 7.01 3.90 -3.15
CA THR A 15 8.16 4.21 -4.01
C THR A 15 8.14 3.32 -5.24
N VAL A 16 8.65 3.84 -6.35
CA VAL A 16 8.91 3.04 -7.55
C VAL A 16 10.33 2.50 -7.44
N GLU A 17 10.47 1.19 -7.51
CA GLU A 17 11.75 0.48 -7.51
C GLU A 17 12.19 0.21 -8.94
N ALA A 18 13.49 0.23 -9.19
CA ALA A 18 14.05 0.00 -10.52
C ALA A 18 14.02 -1.47 -10.96
N ASP A 19 13.76 -2.39 -10.03
CA ASP A 19 13.70 -3.83 -10.25
C ASP A 19 12.25 -4.32 -10.14
N ASP A 20 11.76 -4.99 -11.18
CA ASP A 20 10.43 -5.62 -11.23
C ASP A 20 10.39 -6.98 -10.49
N ALA A 21 11.53 -7.46 -9.98
CA ALA A 21 11.60 -8.69 -9.20
C ALA A 21 10.93 -8.55 -7.82
N SER A 22 10.95 -7.35 -7.23
CA SER A 22 10.24 -6.99 -6.01
C SER A 22 8.89 -6.32 -6.31
N GLY A 23 8.00 -6.28 -5.32
CA GLY A 23 6.71 -5.65 -5.48
C GLY A 23 5.80 -5.78 -4.26
N LEU A 24 4.70 -5.02 -4.30
CA LEU A 24 3.70 -5.03 -3.24
C LEU A 24 2.55 -5.98 -3.57
N THR A 25 2.24 -6.85 -2.61
CA THR A 25 0.97 -7.58 -2.59
C THR A 25 -0.16 -6.66 -2.14
N GLU A 26 -1.41 -7.05 -2.41
CA GLU A 26 -2.59 -6.35 -1.90
C GLU A 26 -2.56 -6.17 -0.39
N ASP A 27 -2.25 -7.23 0.36
CA ASP A 27 -2.22 -7.21 1.82
C ASP A 27 -1.19 -6.20 2.35
N LYS A 28 0.00 -6.14 1.74
CA LYS A 28 1.05 -5.19 2.14
C LYS A 28 0.63 -3.75 1.85
N MET A 29 0.17 -3.48 0.63
CA MET A 29 -0.17 -2.11 0.24
C MET A 29 -1.38 -1.57 1.01
N TYR A 30 -2.39 -2.40 1.29
CA TYR A 30 -3.50 -1.99 2.15
C TYR A 30 -3.07 -1.88 3.63
N GLY A 31 -2.19 -2.76 4.10
CA GLY A 31 -1.64 -2.70 5.46
C GLY A 31 -0.90 -1.39 5.74
N VAL A 32 0.00 -0.99 4.83
CA VAL A 32 0.72 0.30 4.96
C VAL A 32 -0.24 1.49 4.88
N TYR A 33 -1.30 1.42 4.07
CA TYR A 33 -2.35 2.44 4.04
C TYR A 33 -3.08 2.57 5.39
N VAL A 34 -3.40 1.45 6.03
CA VAL A 34 -4.03 1.43 7.37
C VAL A 34 -3.11 2.06 8.40
N SER A 35 -1.83 1.65 8.45
CA SER A 35 -0.82 2.27 9.31
C SER A 35 -0.68 3.77 9.06
N TRP A 36 -0.63 4.19 7.78
CA TRP A 36 -0.56 5.60 7.41
C TRP A 36 -1.79 6.39 7.89
N CYS A 37 -2.99 5.81 7.78
CA CYS A 37 -4.20 6.43 8.31
C CYS A 37 -4.10 6.66 9.82
N PHE A 38 -3.69 5.66 10.59
CA PHE A 38 -3.56 5.79 12.05
C PHE A 38 -2.53 6.85 12.45
N LEU A 39 -1.36 6.86 11.80
CA LEU A 39 -0.33 7.87 12.06
C LEU A 39 -0.79 9.31 11.74
N ASN A 40 -1.74 9.47 10.82
CA ASN A 40 -2.30 10.78 10.44
C ASN A 40 -3.64 11.09 11.13
N GLY A 41 -4.09 10.27 12.10
CA GLY A 41 -5.37 10.47 12.79
C GLY A 41 -6.59 10.30 11.87
N LEU A 42 -6.45 9.56 10.78
CA LEU A 42 -7.50 9.27 9.80
C LEU A 42 -8.11 7.90 10.05
N ASN A 43 -9.40 7.74 9.69
CA ASN A 43 -10.02 6.42 9.68
C ASN A 43 -9.80 5.74 8.32
N PRO A 44 -9.22 4.52 8.27
CA PRO A 44 -9.04 3.80 7.01
C PRO A 44 -10.40 3.50 6.35
N GLY A 45 -10.49 3.80 5.06
CA GLY A 45 -11.67 3.47 4.27
C GLY A 45 -11.78 1.98 3.97
N ALA A 46 -12.98 1.52 3.62
CA ALA A 46 -13.19 0.13 3.22
C ALA A 46 -12.26 -0.28 2.07
N GLN A 47 -11.73 -1.49 2.13
CA GLN A 47 -10.74 -2.02 1.16
C GLN A 47 -11.23 -1.92 -0.30
N ARG A 48 -12.53 -2.13 -0.56
CA ARG A 48 -13.13 -1.94 -1.90
C ARG A 48 -12.98 -0.50 -2.42
N VAL A 49 -13.20 0.48 -1.55
CA VAL A 49 -13.11 1.91 -1.91
C VAL A 49 -11.66 2.30 -2.16
N PHE A 50 -10.74 1.80 -1.32
CA PHE A 50 -9.31 1.97 -1.51
C PHE A 50 -8.86 1.42 -2.86
N TRP A 51 -9.21 0.17 -3.20
CA TRP A 51 -8.81 -0.44 -4.46
C TRP A 51 -9.43 0.23 -5.68
N ALA A 52 -10.67 0.72 -5.59
CA ALA A 52 -11.27 1.53 -6.64
C ALA A 52 -10.50 2.84 -6.90
N ALA A 53 -9.92 3.44 -5.85
CA ALA A 53 -9.06 4.62 -5.98
C ALA A 53 -7.67 4.27 -6.53
N MET A 54 -7.04 3.19 -6.07
CA MET A 54 -5.74 2.73 -6.57
C MET A 54 -5.80 2.30 -8.03
N ALA A 55 -6.91 1.74 -8.50
CA ALA A 55 -7.10 1.42 -9.91
C ALA A 55 -7.09 2.66 -10.81
N GLN A 56 -7.42 3.84 -10.26
CA GLN A 56 -7.37 5.12 -10.98
C GLN A 56 -5.99 5.79 -10.92
N SER A 57 -5.05 5.31 -10.10
CA SER A 57 -3.73 5.95 -9.92
C SER A 57 -2.68 5.51 -10.94
N GLY A 58 -3.02 4.59 -11.85
CA GLY A 58 -2.15 4.20 -12.97
C GLY A 58 -1.05 3.21 -12.61
N HIS A 59 -1.02 2.65 -11.40
CA HIS A 59 -0.07 1.60 -11.05
C HIS A 59 -0.46 0.27 -11.72
N HIS A 60 0.48 -0.31 -12.47
CA HIS A 60 0.29 -1.62 -13.07
C HIS A 60 0.10 -2.70 -12.00
N GLN A 61 -0.84 -3.61 -12.26
CA GLN A 61 -1.08 -4.79 -11.42
C GLN A 61 -1.02 -6.05 -12.26
N ARG A 62 -0.41 -7.09 -11.69
CA ARG A 62 -0.36 -8.44 -12.22
C ARG A 62 -1.14 -9.36 -11.31
N ARG A 63 -2.01 -10.18 -11.88
CA ARG A 63 -2.74 -11.21 -11.13
C ARG A 63 -1.80 -12.38 -10.82
N LEU A 64 -1.75 -12.79 -9.56
CA LEU A 64 -1.06 -13.98 -9.08
C LEU A 64 -1.99 -15.19 -9.06
N ARG A 65 -1.43 -16.36 -8.80
CA ARG A 65 -2.21 -17.58 -8.51
C ARG A 65 -3.13 -17.35 -7.30
N ALA A 66 -4.26 -18.06 -7.27
CA ALA A 66 -5.31 -17.90 -6.25
C ALA A 66 -6.00 -16.53 -6.22
N GLY A 67 -5.92 -15.73 -7.30
CA GLY A 67 -6.74 -14.53 -7.45
C GLY A 67 -6.24 -13.29 -6.69
N ARG A 68 -5.04 -13.34 -6.11
CA ARG A 68 -4.39 -12.17 -5.49
C ARG A 68 -3.78 -11.25 -6.55
N TYR A 69 -3.60 -9.98 -6.23
CA TYR A 69 -2.88 -9.02 -7.09
C TYR A 69 -1.52 -8.63 -6.51
N PHE A 70 -0.58 -8.40 -7.42
CA PHE A 70 0.79 -7.99 -7.16
C PHE A 70 1.17 -6.81 -8.05
N ARG A 71 1.85 -5.83 -7.47
CA ARG A 71 2.31 -4.63 -8.17
C ARG A 71 3.84 -4.69 -8.27
N PRO A 72 4.40 -5.17 -9.39
CA PRO A 72 5.84 -5.22 -9.59
C PRO A 72 6.44 -3.81 -9.58
N GLY A 73 7.68 -3.69 -9.14
CA GLY A 73 8.41 -2.41 -9.12
C GLY A 73 7.83 -1.40 -8.13
N LEU A 74 6.96 -1.81 -7.19
CA LEU A 74 6.51 -0.97 -6.09
C LEU A 74 7.13 -1.43 -4.78
N GLY A 75 7.65 -0.47 -4.02
CA GLY A 75 8.11 -0.61 -2.65
C GLY A 75 7.24 0.16 -1.67
N MET A 76 7.38 -0.17 -0.39
CA MET A 76 6.80 0.60 0.72
C MET A 76 7.91 1.34 1.47
N THR A 77 7.68 2.60 1.83
CA THR A 77 8.65 3.46 2.51
C THR A 77 8.01 4.34 3.58
N GLY A 78 8.85 4.99 4.39
CA GLY A 78 8.45 5.95 5.39
C GLY A 78 7.91 5.35 6.70
N PRO A 79 7.44 6.20 7.63
CA PRO A 79 7.04 5.79 8.99
C PRO A 79 5.90 4.76 9.01
N ALA A 80 4.96 4.87 8.07
CA ALA A 80 3.84 3.93 7.96
C ALA A 80 4.30 2.52 7.55
N ALA A 81 5.35 2.41 6.74
CA ALA A 81 5.90 1.10 6.38
C ALA A 81 6.56 0.43 7.58
N VAL A 82 7.26 1.20 8.43
CA VAL A 82 7.84 0.69 9.68
C VAL A 82 6.75 0.22 10.64
N ASP A 83 5.72 1.04 10.86
CA ASP A 83 4.56 0.69 11.69
C ASP A 83 3.85 -0.59 11.19
N TYR A 84 3.66 -0.71 9.87
CA TYR A 84 3.10 -1.91 9.28
C TYR A 84 3.96 -3.15 9.52
N ILE A 85 5.29 -3.06 9.38
CA ILE A 85 6.20 -4.20 9.64
C ILE A 85 6.09 -4.64 11.10
N LEU A 86 6.16 -3.70 12.05
CA LEU A 86 6.07 -4.00 13.48
C LEU A 86 4.72 -4.59 13.87
N SER A 87 3.62 -4.10 13.29
CA SER A 87 2.26 -4.59 13.58
C SER A 87 1.96 -5.93 12.91
N SER A 88 2.49 -6.19 11.71
CA SER A 88 2.27 -7.44 10.97
C SER A 88 3.20 -8.58 11.38
N GLN A 89 4.31 -8.26 12.06
CA GLN A 89 5.29 -9.22 12.59
C GLN A 89 5.59 -8.93 14.06
N PRO A 90 4.66 -9.22 14.99
CA PRO A 90 4.85 -8.91 16.41
C PRO A 90 5.99 -9.68 17.08
N SER A 91 6.58 -10.68 16.40
CA SER A 91 7.75 -11.44 16.88
C SER A 91 9.10 -10.74 16.62
N LEU A 92 9.11 -9.55 16.02
CA LEU A 92 10.31 -8.80 15.70
C LEU A 92 10.75 -7.83 16.82
N VAL A 93 10.09 -7.91 17.99
CA VAL A 93 10.33 -7.08 19.18
C VAL A 93 10.76 -7.95 20.35
#